data_AF-A0A1I7WDS9-F1
#
_entry.id   AF-A0A1I7WDS9-F1
#
_cell.length_a   1.000
_cell.length_b   1.000
_cell.length_c   1.000
_cell.angle_alpha   90.00
_cell.angle_beta   90.00
_cell.angle_gamma   90.00
#
_symmetry.space_group_name_H-M   'P 1'
#
loop_
_entity.id
_entity.type
_entity.pdbx_description
1 polymer ?
#
loop_
_entity_poly.entity_id
_entity_poly.type
_entity_poly.pdbx_seq_one_letter_code
_entity_poly.pdbx_strand_id
1 'polypeptide(L)' 'MALQEASETYLVGLFENTNLCAIHAKRMTIMPKNIQLARQLKCLNCIQFNPRPSIGPKML' A
#
# COMPACT_ATOMS: atom_id res chain seq x y z
N MET A 1 1.49 13.31 13.64
CA MET A 1 2.10 12.88 12.36
C MET A 1 2.02 11.38 12.11
N ALA A 2 2.14 10.51 13.12
CA ALA A 2 2.13 9.05 12.94
C ALA A 2 0.91 8.47 12.18
N LEU A 3 -0.32 8.96 12.42
CA LEU A 3 -1.51 8.43 11.75
C LEU A 3 -1.58 8.82 10.27
N GLN A 4 -1.10 10.02 9.92
CA GLN A 4 -1.03 10.47 8.53
C GLN A 4 -0.01 9.64 7.76
N GLU A 5 1.18 9.45 8.33
CA GLU A 5 2.25 8.64 7.74
C GLU A 5 1.85 7.17 7.57
N ALA A 6 1.16 6.60 8.56
CA ALA A 6 0.59 5.25 8.45
C ALA A 6 -0.48 5.17 7.35
N SER A 7 -1.31 6.21 7.20
CA SER A 7 -2.35 6.26 6.17
C SER A 7 -1.76 6.41 4.77
N GLU A 8 -0.78 7.29 4.59
CA GLU A 8 -0.06 7.47 3.32
C GLU A 8 0.65 6.19 2.91
N THR A 9 1.38 5.55 3.83
CA THR A 9 2.06 4.28 3.58
C THR A 9 1.07 3.16 3.22
N TYR A 10 -0.08 3.11 3.90
CA TYR A 10 -1.13 2.15 3.59
C TYR A 10 -1.71 2.35 2.18
N LEU A 11 -1.98 3.60 1.79
CA LEU A 11 -2.53 3.94 0.49
C LEU A 11 -1.52 3.69 -0.64
N VAL A 12 -0.27 4.10 -0.47
CA VAL A 12 0.82 3.85 -1.45
C VAL A 12 0.96 2.36 -1.73
N GLY A 13 1.10 1.52 -0.69
CA GLY A 13 1.20 0.07 -0.89
C GLY A 13 -0.10 -0.57 -1.41
N LEU A 14 -1.26 0.06 -1.22
CA LEU A 14 -2.52 -0.43 -1.83
C LEU A 14 -2.55 -0.14 -3.34
N PHE A 15 -2.10 1.06 -3.74
CA PHE A 15 -2.03 1.46 -5.14
C PHE A 15 -0.97 0.70 -5.92
N GLU A 16 0.18 0.39 -5.32
CA GLU A 16 1.20 -0.49 -5.92
C GLU A 16 0.63 -1.87 -6.26
N ASN A 17 -0.03 -2.52 -5.29
CA ASN A 17 -0.67 -3.82 -5.52
C ASN A 17 -1.79 -3.73 -6.56
N THR A 18 -2.56 -2.66 -6.55
CA THR A 18 -3.63 -2.43 -7.54
C THR A 18 -3.08 -2.23 -8.94
N ASN A 19 -1.95 -1.52 -9.07
CA ASN A 19 -1.25 -1.32 -10.33
C ASN A 19 -0.67 -2.64 -10.87
N LEU A 20 -0.07 -3.47 -10.01
CA LEU A 20 0.39 -4.82 -10.39
C LEU A 20 -0.77 -5.69 -10.90
N CYS A 21 -1.93 -5.67 -10.24
CA CYS A 21 -3.12 -6.37 -10.72
C CYS A 21 -3.61 -5.82 -12.07
N ALA A 22 -3.53 -4.51 -12.29
CA ALA A 22 -3.91 -3.90 -13.57
C ALA A 22 -2.97 -4.34 -14.70
N ILE A 23 -1.65 -4.28 -14.48
CA ILE A 23 -0.61 -4.71 -15.43
C ILE A 23 -0.74 -6.21 -15.72
N HIS A 24 -0.99 -7.03 -14.70
CA HIS A 24 -1.23 -8.47 -14.86
C HIS A 24 -2.42 -8.76 -15.79
N ALA A 25 -3.48 -7.95 -15.68
CA ALA A 25 -4.64 -8.01 -16.57
C ALA A 25 -4.42 -7.30 -17.93
N LYS A 26 -3.20 -6.85 -18.24
CA LYS A 26 -2.83 -6.05 -19.42
C LYS A 26 -3.63 -4.74 -19.56
N ARG A 27 -4.01 -4.13 -18.44
CA ARG A 27 -4.76 -2.86 -18.39
C ARG A 27 -3.86 -1.76 -17.83
N MET A 28 -3.89 -0.57 -18.46
CA MET A 28 -3.18 0.61 -17.94
C MET A 28 -4.02 1.45 -16.97
N THR A 29 -5.32 1.17 -16.86
CA THR A 29 -6.24 1.91 -15.99
C THR A 29 -6.57 1.11 -14.73
N ILE A 30 -6.44 1.76 -13.57
CA ILE A 30 -6.88 1.20 -12.29
C ILE A 30 -8.41 1.19 -12.24
N MET A 31 -8.98 -0.01 -12.15
CA MET A 31 -10.43 -0.22 -12.00
C MET A 31 -10.79 -0.64 -10.58
N PRO A 32 -12.02 -0.36 -10.10
CA PRO A 32 -12.46 -0.75 -8.75
C PRO A 32 -12.34 -2.26 -8.49
N LYS A 33 -12.47 -3.09 -9.54
CA LYS A 33 -12.24 -4.54 -9.47
C LYS A 33 -10.81 -4.90 -9.07
N ASN A 34 -9.81 -4.13 -9.50
CA ASN A 34 -8.40 -4.34 -9.15
C ASN A 34 -8.14 -3.98 -7.68
N ILE A 35 -8.83 -2.95 -7.17
CA ILE A 35 -8.74 -2.53 -5.77
C ILE A 35 -9.35 -3.60 -4.85
N GLN A 36 -10.48 -4.18 -5.25
CA GLN A 36 -11.10 -5.29 -4.51
C GLN A 36 -10.15 -6.51 -4.41
N LEU A 37 -9.52 -6.88 -5.53
CA LEU A 37 -8.51 -7.94 -5.57
C LEU A 37 -7.27 -7.60 -4.72
N ALA A 38 -6.74 -6.38 -4.85
CA ALA A 38 -5.58 -5.92 -4.08
C ALA A 38 -5.85 -5.90 -2.57
N ARG A 39 -7.08 -5.59 -2.14
CA ARG A 39 -7.51 -5.69 -0.74
C ARG A 39 -7.55 -7.14 -0.24
N GLN A 40 -8.04 -8.08 -1.07
CA GLN A 40 -8.07 -9.50 -0.73
C GLN A 40 -6.66 -10.10 -0.64
N LEU A 41 -5.76 -9.71 -1.56
CA LEU A 41 -4.35 -10.12 -1.54
C LEU A 41 -3.56 -9.51 -0.38
N LYS A 42 -3.88 -8.28 0.03
CA LYS A 42 -3.23 -7.63 1.19
C LYS A 42 -3.47 -8.37 2.51
N CYS A 43 -4.56 -9.10 2.67
CA CYS A 43 -4.80 -9.88 3.89
C CYS A 43 -3.68 -10.92 4.16
N LEU A 44 -3.02 -11.41 3.10
CA LEU A 44 -1.86 -12.30 3.23
C LEU A 44 -0.55 -11.56 3.61
N ASN A 45 -0.45 -10.26 3.32
CA ASN A 45 0.77 -9.46 3.51
C ASN A 45 0.82 -8.67 4.83
N CYS A 46 -0.09 -8.95 5.77
CA CYS A 46 -0.04 -8.38 7.14
C CYS A 46 1.29 -8.68 7.87
N ILE A 47 2.13 -9.59 7.37
CA ILE A 47 3.43 -9.95 7.96
C ILE A 47 4.54 -8.91 7.64
N GLN A 48 4.36 -8.02 6.67
CA GLN A 48 5.32 -6.94 6.35
C GLN A 48 4.92 -5.57 6.90
N PHE A 49 3.91 -5.49 7.77
CA PHE A 49 3.70 -4.29 8.59
C PHE A 49 4.71 -4.27 9.74
N ASN A 50 5.99 -4.32 9.40
CA ASN A 50 7.04 -3.86 10.28
C ASN A 50 7.25 -2.38 9.93
N PRO A 51 6.64 -1.42 10.64
CA PRO A 51 6.99 -0.03 10.46
C PRO A 51 8.46 0.08 10.88
N ARG A 52 9.41 0.07 9.93
CA ARG A 52 10.81 0.33 10.27
C ARG A 52 10.82 1.67 11.01
N PRO A 53 11.18 1.72 12.29
CA PRO A 53 11.31 2.98 12.99
C PRO A 53 12.66 3.53 12.51
N SER A 54 12.64 4.28 11.43
CA SER A 54 13.82 4.96 10.93
C SER A 54 13.40 6.34 10.49
N ILE A 55 13.12 7.20 11.48
CA ILE A 55 13.73 8.53 11.64
C ILE A 55 13.25 9.05 13.00
N GLY A 56 14.17 9.09 13.96
CA GLY A 56 13.96 9.73 15.26
C GLY A 56 13.73 11.24 15.14
N PRO A 57 13.43 11.91 16.25
CA PRO A 57 13.11 13.33 16.24
C PRO A 57 14.35 14.12 15.85
N LYS A 58 14.35 14.75 14.68
CA LYS A 58 15.16 15.96 14.46
C LYS A 58 14.40 17.13 15.05
N MET A 59 14.44 17.23 16.38
CA MET A 59 14.38 18.52 17.06
C MET A 59 15.80 19.08 17.05
N LEU A 60 16.08 19.97 16.10
CA LEU A 60 17.15 20.96 16.14
C LEU A 60 16.70 22.14 15.27
#